data_AF-A0A6G7J858-F1
#
_entry.id   AF-A0A6G7J858-F1
#
_cell.length_a   1.000
_cell.length_b   1.000
_cell.length_c   1.000
_cell.angle_alpha   90.00
_cell.angle_beta   90.00
_cell.angle_gamma   90.00
#
_symmetry.space_group_name_H-M   'P 1'
#
loop_
_entity.id
_entity.type
_entity.pdbx_description
1 polymer ?
#
loop_
_entity_poly.entity_id
_entity_poly.type
_entity_poly.pdbx_seq_one_letter_code
_entity_poly.pdbx_strand_id
1 'polypeptide(L)'
;MVIFLETGIPTDEVWIYDGRTNIKSVTKKNRPLNSSHFEEFEKVYGTNPNGKDSRKESLRFKRFSKEEIIKQNYRLDFTWLKEELSSEITEISDPHELALNLIDELEIITDNFKEVIQLLDENE
;
A
#
# COMPACT_ATOMS: atom_id res chain seq x y z
N MET A 1 5.69 3.40 2.25
CA MET A 1 6.07 4.10 1.02
C MET A 1 7.54 3.83 0.77
N VAL A 2 7.92 3.50 -0.46
CA VAL A 2 9.32 3.31 -0.87
C VAL A 2 9.66 4.42 -1.86
N ILE A 3 10.82 5.06 -1.69
CA ILE A 3 11.27 6.16 -2.54
C ILE A 3 12.55 5.74 -3.27
N PHE A 4 12.56 5.92 -4.59
CA PHE A 4 13.71 5.72 -5.45
C PHE A 4 14.21 7.08 -5.93
N LEU A 5 15.49 7.38 -5.75
CA LEU A 5 16.09 8.66 -6.12
C LEU A 5 17.56 8.48 -6.54
N GLU A 6 18.02 9.37 -7.42
CA GLU A 6 19.41 9.47 -7.85
C GLU A 6 19.99 10.79 -7.32
N THR A 7 21.23 10.77 -6.83
CA THR A 7 21.88 11.96 -6.32
C THR A 7 22.50 12.78 -7.46
N GLY A 8 22.56 14.10 -7.29
CA GLY A 8 23.26 15.01 -8.21
C GLY A 8 22.45 15.49 -9.42
N ILE A 9 21.24 14.96 -9.65
CA ILE A 9 20.35 15.41 -10.72
C ILE A 9 19.06 16.00 -10.10
N PRO A 10 18.65 17.22 -10.47
CA PRO A 10 17.38 17.77 -10.03
C PRO A 10 16.19 16.91 -10.47
N THR A 11 15.17 16.80 -9.61
CA THR A 11 13.93 16.11 -9.96
C THR A 11 13.02 17.03 -10.77
N ASP A 12 12.67 16.58 -11.97
CA ASP A 12 11.73 17.27 -12.88
C ASP A 12 10.32 16.64 -12.85
N GLU A 13 10.25 15.34 -12.61
CA GLU A 13 9.02 14.58 -12.52
C GLU A 13 9.12 13.45 -11.49
N VAL A 14 7.99 13.10 -10.88
CA VAL A 14 7.87 11.98 -9.95
C VAL A 14 6.86 11.00 -10.49
N TRP A 15 7.22 9.72 -10.47
CA TRP A 15 6.34 8.64 -10.85
C TRP A 15 5.91 7.88 -9.60
N ILE A 16 4.61 7.70 -9.44
CA ILE A 16 4.03 7.04 -8.26
C ILE A 16 3.32 5.78 -8.70
N TYR A 17 3.63 4.68 -8.03
CA TYR A 17 2.91 3.42 -8.15
C TYR A 17 1.97 3.23 -6.95
N ASP A 18 0.67 3.13 -7.20
CA ASP A 18 -0.34 2.83 -6.19
C ASP A 18 -0.48 1.31 -6.00
N GLY A 19 0.36 0.79 -5.10
CA GLY A 19 0.30 -0.57 -4.58
C GLY A 19 -0.58 -0.74 -3.34
N ARG A 20 -1.54 0.18 -3.09
CA ARG A 20 -2.40 0.18 -1.89
C ARG A 20 -3.88 0.07 -2.22
N THR A 21 -4.38 0.93 -3.09
CA THR A 21 -5.84 1.08 -3.32
C THR A 21 -6.41 -0.19 -3.96
N ASN A 22 -7.50 -0.74 -3.40
CA ASN A 22 -8.15 -1.97 -3.86
C ASN A 22 -7.19 -3.18 -3.97
N ILE A 23 -6.20 -3.30 -3.08
CA ILE A 23 -5.29 -4.44 -3.00
C ILE A 23 -5.54 -5.19 -1.70
N LYS A 24 -5.76 -6.51 -1.78
CA LYS A 24 -5.95 -7.37 -0.61
C LYS A 24 -4.77 -7.22 0.34
N SER A 25 -5.07 -6.91 1.60
CA SER A 25 -4.07 -6.76 2.66
C SER A 25 -3.20 -8.00 2.80
N VAL A 26 -1.92 -7.77 3.05
CA VAL A 26 -0.94 -8.81 3.35
C VAL A 26 -1.07 -9.20 4.82
N THR A 27 -1.21 -10.49 5.10
CA THR A 27 -1.35 -11.02 6.47
C THR A 27 -0.20 -11.97 6.80
N LYS A 28 0.11 -12.15 8.09
CA LYS A 28 1.23 -13.00 8.52
C LYS A 28 0.97 -14.49 8.27
N LYS A 29 -0.27 -14.95 8.40
CA LYS A 29 -0.66 -16.37 8.35
C LYS A 29 -1.11 -16.80 6.94
N ASN A 30 -2.08 -16.10 6.35
CA ASN A 30 -2.83 -16.59 5.19
C ASN A 30 -2.33 -16.02 3.84
N ARG A 31 -1.84 -14.78 3.84
CA ARG A 31 -1.35 -14.11 2.62
C ARG A 31 -0.05 -13.35 2.91
N PRO A 32 1.06 -14.06 3.18
CA PRO A 32 2.34 -13.43 3.48
C PRO A 32 2.89 -12.65 2.28
N LEU A 33 3.68 -11.62 2.57
CA LEU A 33 4.33 -10.81 1.54
C LEU A 33 5.30 -11.68 0.74
N ASN A 34 5.11 -11.75 -0.56
CA ASN A 34 6.00 -12.46 -1.46
C ASN A 34 6.27 -11.62 -2.72
N SER A 35 7.19 -12.09 -3.56
CA SER A 35 7.65 -11.36 -4.75
C SER A 35 6.55 -11.09 -5.79
N SER A 36 5.51 -11.93 -5.86
CA SER A 36 4.47 -11.75 -6.89
C SER A 36 3.64 -10.48 -6.68
N HIS A 37 3.60 -9.94 -5.45
CA HIS A 37 2.98 -8.65 -5.17
C HIS A 37 3.68 -7.46 -5.84
N PHE A 38 4.95 -7.63 -6.26
CA PHE A 38 5.76 -6.56 -6.84
C PHE A 38 5.95 -6.71 -8.35
N GLU A 39 5.54 -7.82 -8.96
CA GLU A 39 5.76 -8.09 -10.39
C GLU A 39 5.22 -6.99 -11.31
N GLU A 40 4.04 -6.44 -11.01
CA GLU A 40 3.47 -5.35 -11.81
C GLU A 40 4.28 -4.06 -11.66
N PHE A 41 4.72 -3.74 -10.44
CA PHE A 41 5.60 -2.61 -10.18
C PHE A 41 6.93 -2.75 -10.91
N GLU A 42 7.59 -3.91 -10.81
CA GLU A 42 8.88 -4.17 -11.46
C GLU A 42 8.79 -4.02 -12.99
N LYS A 43 7.69 -4.51 -13.59
CA LYS A 43 7.43 -4.36 -15.02
C LYS A 43 7.33 -2.90 -15.46
N VAL A 44 6.65 -2.04 -14.70
CA VAL A 44 6.50 -0.62 -15.05
C VAL A 44 7.69 0.24 -14.63
N TYR A 45 8.44 -0.18 -13.60
CA TYR A 45 9.66 0.48 -13.17
C TYR A 45 10.80 0.33 -14.19
N GLY A 46 10.92 -0.87 -14.76
CA GLY A 46 11.95 -1.22 -15.76
C GLY A 46 13.16 -1.92 -15.15
N THR A 47 14.15 -2.22 -16.00
CA THR A 47 15.39 -2.90 -15.61
C THR A 47 16.50 -1.91 -15.25
N ASN A 48 16.38 -0.65 -15.64
CA ASN A 48 17.32 0.39 -15.25
C ASN A 48 17.19 0.70 -13.75
N PRO A 49 18.26 0.54 -12.95
CA PRO A 49 18.19 0.76 -11.50
C PRO A 49 17.85 2.21 -11.13
N ASN A 50 18.21 3.17 -11.98
CA ASN A 50 17.90 4.59 -11.80
C ASN A 50 16.53 4.97 -12.40
N GLY A 51 15.77 3.99 -12.92
CA GLY A 51 14.42 4.21 -13.42
C GLY A 51 14.36 5.09 -14.67
N LYS A 52 15.42 5.09 -15.50
CA LYS A 52 15.49 5.90 -16.73
C LYS A 52 14.93 5.19 -17.97
N ASP A 53 14.28 4.04 -17.79
CA ASP A 53 13.61 3.35 -18.89
C ASP A 53 12.40 4.14 -19.40
N SER A 54 11.96 3.81 -20.61
CA SER A 54 10.77 4.41 -21.20
C SER A 54 9.52 4.03 -20.40
N ARG A 55 9.00 4.98 -19.62
CA ARG A 55 7.82 4.79 -18.77
C ARG A 55 6.56 5.19 -19.52
N LYS A 56 5.46 4.47 -19.24
CA LYS A 56 4.12 4.79 -19.72
C LYS A 56 3.17 4.79 -18.55
N GLU A 57 2.26 5.76 -18.54
CA GLU A 57 1.21 5.79 -17.53
C GLU A 57 0.32 4.54 -17.65
N SER A 58 -0.10 4.04 -16.49
CA SER A 58 -1.07 2.96 -16.34
C SER A 58 -2.06 3.32 -15.24
N LEU A 59 -3.02 2.43 -14.97
CA LEU A 59 -4.01 2.64 -13.92
C LEU A 59 -3.34 2.93 -12.56
N ARG A 60 -2.33 2.14 -12.20
CA ARG A 60 -1.62 2.21 -10.92
C ARG A 60 -0.31 2.97 -11.00
N PHE A 61 0.19 3.33 -12.18
CA PHE A 61 1.46 4.02 -12.36
C PHE A 61 1.26 5.36 -13.04
N LYS A 62 1.39 6.46 -12.30
CA LYS A 62 1.08 7.80 -12.80
C LYS A 62 2.24 8.76 -12.59
N ARG A 63 2.41 9.68 -13.54
CA ARG A 63 3.42 10.72 -13.53
C ARG A 63 2.85 12.02 -12.96
N PHE A 64 3.66 12.70 -12.17
CA PHE A 64 3.38 14.02 -11.61
C PHE A 64 4.53 14.96 -11.92
N SER A 65 4.21 16.15 -12.42
CA SER A 65 5.21 17.17 -12.71
C SER A 65 5.65 17.86 -11.43
N LYS A 66 6.84 18.46 -11.48
CA LYS A 66 7.35 19.29 -10.39
C LYS A 66 6.38 20.42 -10.00
N GLU A 67 5.70 21.02 -10.97
CA GLU A 67 4.72 22.08 -10.69
C GLU A 67 3.51 21.56 -9.89
N GLU A 68 3.04 20.35 -10.18
CA GLU A 68 1.96 19.71 -9.42
C GLU A 68 2.39 19.44 -7.97
N ILE A 69 3.62 18.96 -7.78
CA ILE A 69 4.20 18.71 -6.45
C ILE A 69 4.37 20.01 -5.66
N ILE A 70 4.83 21.08 -6.31
CA ILE A 70 4.95 22.40 -5.68
C ILE A 70 3.57 22.91 -5.24
N LYS A 71 2.54 22.77 -6.10
CA LYS A 71 1.16 23.14 -5.75
C LYS A 71 0.62 22.37 -4.56
N GLN A 72 1.07 21.13 -4.36
CA GLN A 72 0.73 20.30 -3.20
C GLN A 72 1.68 20.53 -2.00
N ASN A 73 2.42 21.64 -1.98
CA ASN A 73 3.37 21.97 -0.92
C ASN A 73 4.40 20.86 -0.66
N TYR A 74 4.93 20.29 -1.75
CA TYR A 74 5.92 19.19 -1.74
C TYR A 74 5.46 17.88 -1.09
N ARG A 75 4.16 17.72 -0.85
CA ARG A 75 3.63 16.42 -0.39
C ARG A 75 3.56 15.45 -1.57
N LEU A 76 3.91 14.20 -1.32
CA LEU A 76 3.93 13.11 -2.32
C LEU A 76 2.79 12.10 -2.12
N ASP A 77 1.78 12.44 -1.32
CA ASP A 77 0.63 11.60 -1.00
C ASP A 77 -0.51 11.73 -2.02
N PHE A 78 -0.16 11.62 -3.30
CA PHE A 78 -1.14 11.65 -4.38
C PHE A 78 -2.01 10.40 -4.35
N THR A 79 -3.32 10.60 -4.35
CA THR A 79 -4.33 9.54 -4.52
C THR A 79 -5.23 9.91 -5.69
N TRP A 80 -5.29 9.05 -6.70
CA TRP A 80 -6.14 9.24 -7.88
C TRP A 80 -7.07 8.06 -8.15
N LEU A 81 -6.75 6.89 -7.60
CA LEU A 81 -7.67 5.77 -7.54
C LEU A 81 -8.67 6.05 -6.42
N LYS A 82 -9.95 5.92 -6.75
CA LYS A 82 -10.98 5.88 -5.71
C LYS A 82 -10.97 4.48 -5.13
N GLU A 83 -10.96 4.41 -3.81
CA GLU A 83 -11.36 3.21 -3.11
C GLU A 83 -12.79 2.95 -3.58
N GLU A 84 -12.99 1.90 -4.37
CA GLU A 84 -14.35 1.47 -4.57
C GLU A 84 -14.76 0.99 -3.19
N LEU A 85 -15.68 1.71 -2.54
CA LEU A 85 -16.58 1.09 -1.59
C LEU A 85 -17.27 0.03 -2.41
N SER A 86 -16.64 -1.13 -2.52
CA SER A 86 -17.19 -2.19 -3.29
C SER A 86 -18.52 -2.46 -2.60
N SER A 87 -19.59 -2.18 -3.31
CA SER A 87 -20.87 -2.85 -3.09
C SER A 87 -20.75 -4.35 -3.42
N GLU A 88 -19.54 -4.92 -3.30
CA GLU A 88 -19.17 -6.32 -3.45
C GLU A 88 -18.80 -6.88 -2.08
N ILE A 89 -19.73 -6.77 -1.12
CA ILE A 89 -19.94 -7.87 -0.17
C ILE A 89 -20.42 -9.13 -0.94
N THR A 90 -20.70 -9.03 -2.23
CA THR A 90 -21.34 -10.08 -3.03
C THR A 90 -20.47 -10.85 -4.01
N GLU A 91 -19.16 -10.59 -4.21
CA GLU A 91 -18.34 -11.51 -5.02
C GLU A 91 -16.93 -11.81 -4.43
N ILE A 92 -16.92 -12.91 -3.65
CA ILE A 92 -15.80 -13.88 -3.48
C ILE A 92 -14.58 -13.40 -2.66
N SER A 93 -14.79 -12.96 -1.42
CA SER A 93 -13.98 -13.58 -0.36
C SER A 93 -14.64 -14.91 -0.04
N ASP A 94 -13.91 -16.01 -0.20
CA ASP A 94 -14.33 -17.31 0.33
C ASP A 94 -14.84 -17.07 1.77
N PRO A 95 -16.07 -17.49 2.14
CA PRO A 95 -16.57 -17.33 3.50
C PRO A 95 -15.57 -17.78 4.56
N HIS A 96 -14.72 -18.74 4.22
CA HIS A 96 -13.59 -19.17 5.04
C HIS A 96 -12.48 -18.10 5.17
N GLU A 97 -12.06 -17.45 4.07
CA GLU A 97 -11.09 -16.35 4.10
C GLU A 97 -11.62 -15.15 4.91
N LEU A 98 -12.91 -14.82 4.75
CA LEU A 98 -13.56 -13.76 5.53
C LEU A 98 -13.60 -14.10 7.02
N ALA A 99 -14.00 -15.33 7.36
CA ALA A 99 -14.01 -15.79 8.74
C ALA A 99 -12.61 -15.78 9.37
N LEU A 100 -11.58 -16.18 8.63
CA LEU A 100 -10.19 -16.14 9.10
C LEU A 100 -9.71 -14.71 9.38
N ASN A 101 -10.01 -13.76 8.48
CA ASN A 101 -9.64 -12.36 8.69
C ASN A 101 -10.33 -11.76 9.92
N LEU A 102 -11.62 -12.08 10.12
CA LEU A 102 -12.37 -11.64 11.31
C LEU A 102 -11.80 -12.23 12.60
N ILE A 103 -11.39 -13.50 12.58
CA ILE A 103 -10.73 -14.15 13.73
C ILE A 103 -9.42 -13.44 14.06
N ASP A 104 -8.58 -13.17 13.07
CA ASP A 104 -7.31 -12.46 13.29
C ASP A 104 -7.54 -11.04 13.87
N GLU A 105 -8.58 -10.32 13.42
CA GLU A 105 -8.94 -9.01 13.97
C GLU A 105 -9.43 -9.09 15.43
N LEU A 106 -10.27 -10.09 15.75
CA LEU A 106 -10.75 -10.34 17.12
C LEU A 106 -9.62 -10.77 18.06
N GLU A 107 -8.63 -11.53 17.58
CA GLU A 107 -7.42 -11.88 18.35
C GLU A 107 -6.64 -10.62 18.75
N ILE A 108 -6.42 -9.69 17.81
CA ILE A 108 -5.72 -8.42 18.07
C ILE A 108 -6.49 -7.59 19.12
N ILE A 109 -7.81 -7.47 18.96
CA ILE A 109 -8.66 -6.75 19.92
C ILE A 109 -8.54 -7.37 21.32
N THR A 110 -8.59 -8.70 21.39
CA THR A 110 -8.49 -9.44 22.66
C THR A 110 -7.14 -9.21 23.32
N ASP A 111 -6.05 -9.23 22.57
CA ASP A 111 -4.71 -9.00 23.11
C ASP A 111 -4.54 -7.56 23.61
N ASN A 112 -5.08 -6.57 22.89
CA ASN A 112 -5.11 -5.19 23.37
C ASN A 112 -5.87 -5.06 24.70
N PHE A 113 -7.01 -5.76 24.86
CA PHE A 113 -7.75 -5.75 26.13
C PHE A 113 -6.98 -6.42 27.26
N LYS A 114 -6.25 -7.51 27.00
CA LYS A 114 -5.38 -8.13 28.02
C LYS A 114 -4.28 -7.18 28.48
N GLU A 115 -3.67 -6.44 27.55
CA GLU A 115 -2.66 -5.43 27.88
C GLU A 115 -3.25 -4.34 28.78
N VAL A 116 -4.45 -3.86 28.48
CA VAL A 116 -5.17 -2.89 29.32
C VAL A 116 -5.43 -3.44 30.72
N ILE A 117 -5.87 -4.70 30.84
CA ILE A 117 -6.10 -5.35 32.15
C ILE A 117 -4.80 -5.44 32.94
N GLN A 118 -3.70 -5.87 32.31
CA GLN A 118 -2.40 -5.98 32.98
C GLN A 118 -1.93 -4.62 33.51
N LEU A 119 -2.09 -3.54 32.73
CA LEU A 119 -1.77 -2.18 33.18
C LEU A 119 -2.62 -1.72 34.37
N LEU A 120 -3.87 -2.19 34.48
CA LEU A 120 -4.72 -1.87 35.62
C LEU A 120 -4.29 -2.66 36.87
N ASP A 121 -3.98 -3.94 36.72
CA ASP A 121 -3.53 -4.81 37.82
C ASP A 121 -2.15 -4.38 38.36
N GLU A 122 -1.27 -3.83 37.52
CA GLU A 122 0.03 -3.29 37.93
C GLU A 122 -0.06 -1.94 38.68
N ASN A 123 -1.23 -1.28 38.65
CA ASN A 123 -1.47 -0.01 39.32
C ASN A 123 -2.30 -0.14 40.62
N GLU A 124 -2.63 -1.37 41.06
CA GLU A 124 -3.10 -1.70 42.42
C GLU A 124 -1.95 -2.10 43.36
#